data_AF-A0A0D9NTL0-F1
#
_entry.id   AF-A0A0D9NTL0-F1
#
_cell.length_a   1.000
_cell.length_b   1.000
_cell.length_c   1.000
_cell.angle_alpha   90.00
_cell.angle_beta   90.00
_cell.angle_gamma   90.00
#
_symmetry.space_group_name_H-M   'P 1'
#
loop_
_entity.id
_entity.type
_entity.pdbx_description
1 polymer ?
#
loop_
_entity_poly.entity_id
_entity_poly.type
_entity_poly.pdbx_seq_one_letter_code
_entity_poly.pdbx_strand_id
1 'polypeptide(L)'
;MTALLPLDLSQNLSLFTVPAAFGLALIPHLYAVGSAGFTIYDNSYPRAYRDTLIKDTSIDKVRKQRILRAEACSLNGLETIGLYAASVIVGNYAQLGTSTLNSLSIGYLVSRCAYTLSYVFIRNRRLSWLRTAIWQVTAAYIVMFWVKAGYKLL
;
A
#
# COMPACT_ATOMS: atom_id res chain seq x y z
N MET A 1 -22.62 18.25 -15.04
CA MET A 1 -22.34 16.81 -14.89
C MET A 1 -20.84 16.62 -15.11
N THR A 2 -20.08 16.54 -14.02
CA THR A 2 -18.63 16.33 -14.04
C THR A 2 -18.34 14.96 -14.62
N ALA A 3 -17.91 14.92 -15.88
CA ALA A 3 -17.23 13.75 -16.41
C ALA A 3 -16.05 13.45 -15.49
N LEU A 4 -15.92 12.19 -15.05
CA LEU A 4 -14.66 11.65 -14.60
C LEU A 4 -13.60 12.07 -15.63
N LEU A 5 -12.70 12.99 -15.25
CA LEU A 5 -11.66 13.51 -16.13
C LEU A 5 -10.97 12.31 -16.79
N PRO A 6 -10.99 12.19 -18.13
CA PRO A 6 -10.18 11.17 -18.78
C PRO A 6 -8.74 11.40 -18.32
N LEU A 7 -8.12 10.37 -17.74
CA LEU A 7 -6.75 10.41 -17.22
C LEU A 7 -5.80 10.76 -18.37
N ASP A 8 -5.42 12.04 -18.47
CA ASP A 8 -4.42 12.51 -19.42
C ASP A 8 -3.03 12.25 -18.85
N LEU A 9 -2.37 11.20 -19.34
CA LEU A 9 -1.03 10.81 -18.91
C LEU A 9 0.06 11.82 -19.31
N SER A 10 -0.26 12.82 -20.14
CA SER A 10 0.65 13.94 -20.45
C SER A 10 0.72 14.97 -19.31
N GLN A 11 -0.28 14.99 -18.42
CA GLN A 11 -0.32 15.83 -17.23
C GLN A 11 0.38 15.15 -16.05
N ASN A 12 0.81 15.95 -15.07
CA ASN A 12 1.44 15.42 -13.87
C ASN A 12 0.38 14.86 -12.91
N LEU A 13 0.29 13.53 -12.86
CA LEU A 13 -0.68 12.79 -12.04
C LEU A 13 -0.09 12.36 -10.69
N SER A 14 1.22 12.60 -10.46
CA SER A 14 1.94 12.02 -9.33
C SER A 14 1.34 12.39 -7.97
N LEU A 15 0.83 13.62 -7.79
CA LEU A 15 0.18 14.03 -6.55
C LEU A 15 -1.11 13.26 -6.25
N PHE A 16 -1.91 12.92 -7.28
CA PHE A 16 -3.14 12.13 -7.11
C PHE A 16 -2.86 10.68 -6.70
N THR A 17 -1.64 10.19 -6.94
CA THR A 17 -1.26 8.84 -6.51
C THR A 17 -1.07 8.72 -5.01
N VAL A 18 -0.84 9.82 -4.27
CA VAL A 18 -0.66 9.80 -2.81
C VAL A 18 -1.96 9.39 -2.10
N PRO A 19 -3.13 10.03 -2.32
CA PRO A 19 -4.37 9.56 -1.72
C PRO A 19 -4.78 8.16 -2.23
N ALA A 20 -4.46 7.81 -3.48
CA ALA A 20 -4.67 6.46 -3.98
C ALA A 20 -3.82 5.41 -3.23
N ALA A 21 -2.55 5.71 -2.96
CA ALA A 21 -1.66 4.87 -2.17
C ALA A 21 -2.13 4.73 -0.72
N PHE A 22 -2.65 5.82 -0.13
CA PHE A 22 -3.26 5.78 1.20
C PHE A 22 -4.49 4.86 1.21
N GLY A 23 -5.36 4.96 0.20
CA GLY A 23 -6.48 4.03 0.02
C GLY A 23 -6.03 2.57 -0.07
N LEU A 24 -5.00 2.28 -0.88
CA LEU A 24 -4.42 0.94 -0.99
C LEU A 24 -3.83 0.42 0.34
N ALA A 25 -3.35 1.32 1.21
CA ALA A 25 -2.91 0.95 2.55
C ALA A 25 -4.09 0.62 3.49
N LEU A 26 -5.24 1.27 3.34
CA LEU A 26 -6.42 1.06 4.20
C LEU A 26 -7.29 -0.13 3.79
N ILE A 27 -7.41 -0.43 2.49
CA ILE A 27 -8.27 -1.51 1.97
C ILE A 27 -8.05 -2.87 2.69
N PRO A 28 -6.80 -3.33 2.97
CA PRO A 28 -6.59 -4.59 3.67
C PRO A 28 -7.13 -4.59 5.11
N HIS A 29 -7.07 -3.46 5.81
CA HIS A 29 -7.64 -3.32 7.15
C HIS A 29 -9.17 -3.38 7.11
N LEU A 30 -9.80 -2.67 6.16
CA LEU A 30 -11.25 -2.74 5.96
C LEU A 30 -11.71 -4.17 5.66
N TYR A 31 -10.97 -4.88 4.80
CA TYR A 31 -11.21 -6.30 4.53
C TYR A 31 -11.04 -7.15 5.80
N ALA A 32 -10.00 -6.91 6.60
CA ALA A 32 -9.72 -7.67 7.81
C ALA A 32 -10.85 -7.51 8.84
N VAL A 33 -11.21 -6.26 9.18
CA VAL A 33 -12.28 -5.93 10.12
C VAL A 33 -13.62 -6.47 9.65
N GLY A 34 -13.99 -6.23 8.39
CA GLY A 34 -15.24 -6.75 7.83
C GLY A 34 -15.30 -8.28 7.81
N SER A 35 -14.14 -8.95 7.65
CA SER A 35 -14.04 -10.41 7.67
C SER A 35 -14.04 -11.00 9.08
N ALA A 36 -13.61 -10.25 10.10
CA ALA A 36 -13.60 -10.68 11.50
C ALA A 36 -14.95 -10.43 12.19
N GLY A 37 -15.62 -9.35 11.83
CA GLY A 37 -16.86 -8.89 12.45
C GLY A 37 -16.64 -8.01 13.69
N PHE A 38 -17.68 -7.26 14.05
CA PHE A 38 -17.62 -6.26 15.13
C PHE A 38 -17.64 -6.85 16.55
N THR A 39 -17.86 -8.16 16.69
CA THR A 39 -17.66 -8.86 17.97
C THR A 39 -16.17 -9.10 18.27
N ILE A 40 -15.32 -9.11 17.23
CA ILE A 40 -13.87 -9.28 17.33
C ILE A 40 -13.15 -7.94 17.22
N TYR A 41 -13.62 -7.06 16.34
CA TYR A 41 -13.10 -5.71 16.20
C TYR A 41 -13.91 -4.72 17.05
N ASP A 42 -13.37 -4.37 18.22
CA ASP A 42 -13.90 -3.33 19.09
C ASP A 42 -13.29 -1.97 18.71
N ASN A 43 -14.12 -1.07 18.19
CA ASN A 43 -13.69 0.27 17.77
C ASN A 43 -13.33 1.18 18.96
N SER A 44 -13.77 0.87 20.18
CA SER A 44 -13.35 1.57 21.39
C SER A 44 -11.95 1.13 21.86
N TYR A 45 -11.50 -0.06 21.46
CA TYR A 45 -10.19 -0.59 21.78
C TYR A 45 -9.49 -1.29 20.59
N PRO A 46 -9.25 -0.56 19.48
CA PRO A 46 -8.85 -1.14 18.20
C PRO A 46 -7.45 -1.77 18.24
N ARG A 47 -6.59 -1.35 19.18
CA ARG A 47 -5.22 -1.89 19.32
C ARG A 47 -5.20 -3.33 19.85
N ALA A 48 -6.25 -3.80 20.52
CA ALA A 48 -6.36 -5.18 20.95
C ALA A 48 -6.87 -6.14 19.88
N TYR A 49 -7.33 -5.61 18.74
CA TYR A 49 -7.95 -6.39 17.67
C TYR A 49 -7.17 -7.67 17.32
N ARG A 50 -5.86 -7.54 17.12
CA ARG A 50 -5.00 -8.67 16.77
C ARG A 50 -5.03 -9.77 17.82
N ASP A 51 -4.95 -9.42 19.09
CA ASP A 51 -4.89 -10.38 20.18
C ASP A 51 -6.26 -11.01 20.43
N THR A 52 -7.35 -10.24 20.30
CA THR A 52 -8.73 -10.75 20.32
C THR A 52 -8.94 -11.78 19.20
N LEU A 53 -8.53 -11.46 17.98
CA LEU A 53 -8.64 -12.35 16.82
C LEU A 53 -7.82 -13.64 16.98
N ILE A 54 -6.64 -13.58 17.59
CA ILE A 54 -5.82 -14.78 17.83
C ILE A 54 -6.53 -15.73 18.80
N LYS A 55 -7.07 -15.20 19.89
CA LYS A 55 -7.73 -15.96 20.96
C LYS A 55 -9.10 -16.49 20.58
N ASP A 56 -9.78 -15.85 19.65
CA ASP A 56 -11.09 -16.28 19.17
C ASP A 56 -11.08 -17.75 18.68
N THR A 57 -12.14 -18.50 18.94
CA THR A 57 -12.27 -19.90 18.47
C THR A 57 -13.39 -20.06 17.45
N SER A 58 -14.14 -19.00 17.15
CA SER A 58 -15.27 -19.03 16.21
C SER A 58 -14.84 -18.99 14.75
N ILE A 59 -13.68 -18.37 14.45
CA ILE A 59 -13.12 -18.27 13.10
C ILE A 59 -12.12 -19.40 12.84
N ASP A 60 -12.30 -20.10 11.72
CA ASP A 60 -11.40 -21.17 11.30
C ASP A 60 -9.95 -20.66 11.08
N LYS A 61 -8.98 -21.57 11.25
CA LYS A 61 -7.56 -21.25 11.20
C LYS A 61 -7.15 -20.61 9.87
N VAL A 62 -7.69 -21.06 8.74
CA VAL A 62 -7.28 -20.58 7.40
C VAL A 62 -7.77 -19.14 7.19
N ARG A 63 -9.03 -18.87 7.53
CA ARG A 63 -9.62 -17.54 7.47
C ARG A 63 -8.93 -16.59 8.44
N LYS A 64 -8.72 -16.99 9.70
CA LYS A 64 -8.01 -16.19 10.70
C LYS A 64 -6.62 -15.76 10.22
N GLN A 65 -5.86 -16.69 9.63
CA GLN A 65 -4.53 -16.37 9.10
C GLN A 65 -4.59 -15.39 7.90
N ARG A 66 -5.64 -15.45 7.08
CA ARG A 66 -5.84 -14.46 6.00
C ARG A 66 -6.16 -13.07 6.57
N ILE A 67 -7.01 -12.99 7.58
CA ILE A 67 -7.36 -11.74 8.25
C ILE A 67 -6.11 -11.11 8.88
N LEU A 68 -5.31 -11.88 9.62
CA LEU A 68 -4.05 -11.41 10.20
C LEU A 68 -3.04 -10.93 9.15
N ARG A 69 -2.97 -11.61 7.99
CA ARG A 69 -2.11 -11.16 6.88
C ARG A 69 -2.61 -9.85 6.27
N ALA A 70 -3.91 -9.67 6.13
CA ALA A 70 -4.48 -8.43 5.61
C ALA A 70 -4.23 -7.25 6.56
N GLU A 71 -4.40 -7.45 7.87
CA GLU A 71 -4.09 -6.43 8.87
C GLU A 71 -2.61 -6.04 8.84
N ALA A 72 -1.70 -7.02 8.83
CA ALA A 72 -0.27 -6.77 8.71
C ALA A 72 0.10 -6.05 7.41
N CYS A 73 -0.58 -6.36 6.30
CA CYS A 73 -0.39 -5.67 5.02
C CYS A 73 -0.81 -4.19 5.09
N SER A 74 -1.88 -3.88 5.82
CA SER A 74 -2.34 -2.50 6.02
C SER A 74 -1.32 -1.71 6.85
N LEU A 75 -0.91 -2.25 8.00
CA LEU A 75 0.09 -1.65 8.87
C LEU A 75 1.39 -1.35 8.13
N ASN A 76 1.88 -2.31 7.32
CA ASN A 76 3.05 -2.09 6.49
C ASN A 76 2.87 -0.93 5.49
N GLY A 77 1.65 -0.74 4.96
CA GLY A 77 1.36 0.37 4.06
C GLY A 77 1.40 1.71 4.78
N LEU A 78 0.86 1.76 5.99
CA LEU A 78 0.86 2.94 6.85
C LEU A 78 2.27 3.30 7.35
N GLU A 79 3.14 2.32 7.55
CA GLU A 79 4.56 2.54 7.89
C GLU A 79 5.33 3.23 6.75
N THR A 80 5.00 2.92 5.49
CA THR A 80 5.76 3.40 4.32
C THR A 80 5.12 4.58 3.58
N ILE A 81 3.83 4.87 3.81
CA ILE A 81 3.10 5.91 3.04
C ILE A 81 3.72 7.30 3.20
N GLY A 82 4.26 7.62 4.39
CA GLY A 82 4.95 8.89 4.63
C GLY A 82 6.19 9.06 3.76
N LEU A 83 7.01 8.00 3.64
CA LEU A 83 8.17 7.98 2.76
C LEU A 83 7.78 8.14 1.29
N TYR A 84 6.72 7.45 0.86
CA TYR A 84 6.21 7.59 -0.51
C TYR A 84 5.69 9.01 -0.80
N ALA A 85 4.90 9.58 0.11
CA ALA A 85 4.38 10.94 -0.06
C ALA A 85 5.53 11.96 -0.16
N ALA A 86 6.55 11.83 0.69
CA ALA A 86 7.75 12.66 0.65
C ALA A 86 8.52 12.49 -0.68
N SER A 87 8.65 11.26 -1.19
CA SER A 87 9.24 10.96 -2.50
C SER A 87 8.51 11.67 -3.65
N VAL A 88 7.18 11.67 -3.64
CA VAL A 88 6.40 12.38 -4.67
C VAL A 88 6.63 13.88 -4.57
N ILE A 89 6.62 14.44 -3.35
CA ILE A 89 6.86 15.87 -3.13
C ILE A 89 8.25 16.28 -3.61
N VAL A 90 9.31 15.55 -3.25
CA VAL A 90 10.68 15.90 -3.66
C VAL A 90 10.86 15.81 -5.17
N GLY A 91 10.24 14.83 -5.83
CA GLY A 91 10.27 14.73 -7.30
C GLY A 91 9.60 15.93 -7.97
N ASN A 92 8.49 16.40 -7.42
CA ASN A 92 7.80 17.61 -7.91
C ASN A 92 8.62 18.88 -7.63
N TYR A 93 9.19 19.00 -6.43
CA TYR A 93 10.06 20.10 -6.04
C TYR A 93 11.27 20.22 -6.96
N ALA A 94 11.92 19.09 -7.29
CA ALA A 94 13.03 19.04 -8.24
C ALA A 94 12.62 19.25 -9.71
N GLN A 95 11.33 19.43 -10.00
CA GLN A 95 10.79 19.60 -11.35
C GLN A 95 11.22 18.46 -12.29
N LEU A 96 11.14 17.21 -11.80
CA LEU A 96 11.32 16.04 -12.66
C LEU A 96 10.26 16.06 -13.78
N GLY A 97 10.64 15.58 -14.97
CA GLY A 97 9.72 15.56 -16.11
C GLY A 97 8.47 14.75 -15.83
N THR A 98 7.32 15.20 -16.35
CA THR A 98 5.99 14.59 -16.13
C THR A 98 5.98 13.08 -16.37
N SER A 99 6.60 12.62 -17.46
CA SER A 99 6.72 11.19 -17.76
C SER A 99 7.43 10.40 -16.66
N THR A 100 8.48 10.97 -16.05
CA THR A 100 9.20 10.35 -14.92
C THR A 100 8.34 10.32 -13.66
N LEU A 101 7.71 11.46 -13.32
CA LEU A 101 6.83 11.56 -12.16
C LEU A 101 5.68 10.55 -12.23
N ASN A 102 5.01 10.46 -13.39
CA ASN A 102 3.92 9.52 -13.62
C ASN A 102 4.41 8.08 -13.60
N SER A 103 5.50 7.75 -14.29
CA SER A 103 6.02 6.38 -14.35
C SER A 103 6.41 5.85 -12.97
N LEU A 104 7.08 6.66 -12.15
CA LEU A 104 7.49 6.24 -10.81
C LEU A 104 6.30 6.11 -9.85
N SER A 105 5.38 7.08 -9.87
CA SER A 105 4.23 7.08 -8.97
C SER A 105 3.20 5.99 -9.31
N ILE A 106 2.88 5.82 -10.60
CA ILE A 106 1.99 4.75 -11.07
C ILE A 106 2.65 3.39 -10.87
N GLY A 107 3.95 3.27 -11.17
CA GLY A 107 4.72 2.05 -10.92
C GLY A 107 4.66 1.62 -9.45
N TYR A 108 4.84 2.57 -8.52
CA TYR A 108 4.65 2.33 -7.09
C TYR A 108 3.24 1.80 -6.78
N LEU A 109 2.18 2.44 -7.28
CA LEU A 109 0.80 2.00 -7.04
C LEU A 109 0.53 0.57 -7.55
N VAL A 110 0.98 0.27 -8.76
CA VAL A 110 0.83 -1.07 -9.36
C VAL A 110 1.57 -2.11 -8.54
N SER A 111 2.84 -1.86 -8.20
CA SER A 111 3.62 -2.77 -7.35
C SER A 111 3.01 -2.92 -5.95
N ARG A 112 2.46 -1.84 -5.37
CA ARG A 112 1.77 -1.90 -4.08
C ARG A 112 0.50 -2.73 -4.14
N CYS A 113 -0.30 -2.59 -5.20
CA CYS A 113 -1.47 -3.44 -5.44
C CYS A 113 -1.07 -4.92 -5.55
N ALA A 114 -0.06 -5.23 -6.37
CA ALA A 114 0.47 -6.58 -6.51
C ALA A 114 1.01 -7.15 -5.19
N TYR A 115 1.69 -6.33 -4.39
CA TYR A 115 2.17 -6.68 -3.05
C TYR A 115 1.00 -7.01 -2.12
N THR A 116 -0.03 -6.16 -2.09
CA THR A 116 -1.23 -6.37 -1.27
C THR A 116 -1.92 -7.68 -1.61
N LEU A 117 -2.16 -7.96 -2.89
CA LEU A 117 -2.75 -9.24 -3.32
C LEU A 117 -1.87 -10.43 -2.91
N SER A 118 -0.56 -10.32 -3.14
CA SER A 118 0.39 -11.37 -2.76
C SER A 118 0.40 -11.61 -1.25
N TYR A 119 0.37 -10.56 -0.44
CA TYR A 119 0.39 -10.64 1.02
C TYR A 119 -0.85 -11.35 1.56
N VAL A 120 -2.03 -10.96 1.08
CA VAL A 120 -3.31 -11.47 1.61
C VAL A 120 -3.54 -12.92 1.16
N PHE A 121 -3.28 -13.23 -0.11
CA PHE A 121 -3.73 -14.47 -0.72
C PHE A 121 -2.69 -15.60 -0.75
N ILE A 122 -1.38 -15.31 -0.78
CA ILE A 122 -0.35 -16.35 -0.80
C ILE A 122 -0.24 -17.02 0.59
N ARG A 123 -0.39 -18.36 0.60
CA ARG A 123 -0.29 -19.20 1.80
C ARG A 123 1.00 -20.02 1.86
N ASN A 124 1.56 -20.32 0.69
CA ASN A 124 2.71 -21.22 0.55
C ASN A 124 4.01 -20.50 0.94
N ARG A 125 4.79 -21.11 1.82
CA ARG A 125 6.10 -20.61 2.28
C ARG A 125 7.12 -20.42 1.14
N ARG A 126 7.06 -21.22 0.07
CA ARG A 126 7.95 -21.00 -1.08
C ARG A 126 7.56 -19.75 -1.87
N LEU A 127 6.25 -19.54 -2.05
CA LEU A 127 5.74 -18.35 -2.73
C LEU A 127 5.79 -17.09 -1.85
N SER A 128 6.04 -17.18 -0.54
CA SER A 128 6.19 -15.98 0.30
C SER A 128 7.43 -15.15 -0.03
N TRP A 129 8.43 -15.72 -0.72
CA TRP A 129 9.55 -14.95 -1.25
C TRP A 129 9.14 -13.97 -2.36
N LEU A 130 8.09 -14.30 -3.13
CA LEU A 130 7.53 -13.39 -4.13
C LEU A 130 7.05 -12.09 -3.49
N ARG A 131 6.40 -12.18 -2.31
CA ARG A 131 5.98 -11.01 -1.54
C ARG A 131 7.16 -10.10 -1.20
N THR A 132 8.27 -10.68 -0.73
CA THR A 132 9.48 -9.91 -0.42
C THR A 132 10.06 -9.26 -1.69
N ALA A 133 10.13 -10.00 -2.79
CA ALA A 133 10.63 -9.47 -4.06
C ALA A 133 9.79 -8.28 -4.56
N ILE A 134 8.45 -8.41 -4.56
CA ILE A 134 7.55 -7.33 -4.97
C ILE A 134 7.70 -6.12 -4.02
N TRP A 135 7.85 -6.35 -2.71
CA TRP A 135 8.10 -5.25 -1.77
C TRP A 135 9.39 -4.48 -2.09
N GLN A 136 10.47 -5.18 -2.44
CA GLN A 136 11.72 -4.53 -2.81
C GLN A 136 11.55 -3.68 -4.08
N VAL A 137 10.76 -4.14 -5.05
CA VAL A 137 10.40 -3.35 -6.24
C VAL A 137 9.59 -2.11 -5.84
N THR A 138 8.59 -2.25 -4.95
CA THR A 138 7.82 -1.12 -4.41
C THR A 138 8.73 -0.10 -3.72
N ALA A 139 9.66 -0.55 -2.89
CA ALA A 139 10.62 0.31 -2.19
C ALA A 139 11.60 0.99 -3.17
N ALA A 140 12.01 0.30 -4.24
CA ALA A 140 12.88 0.87 -5.26
C ALA A 140 12.24 2.10 -5.93
N TYR A 141 10.92 2.12 -6.16
CA TYR A 141 10.23 3.31 -6.68
C TYR A 141 10.36 4.53 -5.75
N ILE A 142 10.23 4.33 -4.43
CA ILE A 142 10.45 5.40 -3.43
C ILE A 142 11.87 5.95 -3.57
N VAL A 143 12.88 5.07 -3.60
CA VAL A 143 14.30 5.44 -3.71
C VAL A 143 14.59 6.17 -5.03
N MET A 144 14.03 5.70 -6.15
CA MET A 144 14.25 6.30 -7.47
C MET A 144 13.77 7.74 -7.56
N PHE A 145 12.71 8.13 -6.84
CA PHE A 145 12.31 9.54 -6.74
C PHE A 145 13.44 10.39 -6.14
N TRP A 146 13.97 9.99 -4.99
CA TRP A 146 15.04 10.72 -4.31
C TRP A 146 16.32 10.77 -5.13
N VAL A 147 16.73 9.65 -5.74
CA VAL A 147 17.94 9.59 -6.57
C VAL A 147 17.82 10.52 -7.78
N LYS A 148 16.70 10.45 -8.52
CA LYS A 148 16.50 11.31 -9.69
C LYS A 148 16.35 12.77 -9.32
N ALA A 149 15.64 13.08 -8.24
CA ALA A 149 15.52 14.45 -7.74
C ALA A 149 16.88 15.01 -7.32
N GLY A 150 17.69 14.22 -6.62
CA GLY A 150 19.06 14.58 -6.23
C GLY A 150 19.92 14.93 -7.43
N TYR A 151 19.99 14.06 -8.45
CA TYR A 151 20.75 14.35 -9.67
C TYR A 151 20.23 15.57 -10.46
N LYS A 152 18.95 15.93 -10.31
CA LYS A 152 18.37 17.10 -10.98
C LYS A 152 18.66 18.41 -10.25
N LEU A 153 18.93 18.36 -8.95
CA LEU A 153 19.17 19.52 -8.08
C LEU A 153 20.66 19.80 -7.82
N LEU A 154 21.55 18.86 -8.17
CA LEU A 154 22.99 19.08 -8.23
C LEU A 154 23.34 19.98 -9.42
#